data_AF-A0A2M9CEK2-F1
#
_entry.id   AF-A0A2M9CEK2-F1
#
_cell.length_a   1.000
_cell.length_b   1.000
_cell.length_c   1.000
_cell.angle_alpha   90.00
_cell.angle_beta   90.00
_cell.angle_gamma   90.00
#
_symmetry.space_group_name_H-M   'P 1'
#
loop_
_entity.id
_entity.type
_entity.pdbx_description
1 polymer ?
#
loop_
_entity_poly.entity_id
_entity_poly.type
_entity_poly.pdbx_seq_one_letter_code
_entity_poly.pdbx_strand_id
1 'polypeptide(L)'
;MAMFQYCTFSECRGTETEYREFADQPAIVVTRYDRLTTPDGTVRRIHQEDLVQTFGLDPSKKYEADGGPGVARIAARLRSATDDDSLDRFVRAVIGNYVLGAPDAHAKNYSLLLVGPTARMAPLYDVATGLIADSAGRLPWTRTAMSIGGERRFGEVEAKHWERLARAVGLDPEQVRRAVRQLAASIPEGFADAVAELPPRAVGATMLREDVLPRIAALAKRTLTGLDCSAREAGRVTRPFVSELETQGSTGPERRWDSR
;
A
#
# COMPACT_ATOMS: atom_id res chain seq x y z
N MET A 1 -11.51 -1.47 4.84
CA MET A 1 -10.77 -0.77 3.76
C MET A 1 -10.74 0.70 4.16
N ALA A 2 -9.64 1.17 4.73
CA ALA A 2 -9.54 2.54 5.25
C ALA A 2 -8.41 3.23 4.51
N MET A 3 -8.79 4.09 3.58
CA MET A 3 -7.95 5.15 3.08
C MET A 3 -8.91 6.27 2.70
N PHE A 4 -9.31 7.05 3.70
CA PHE A 4 -9.97 8.32 3.49
C PHE A 4 -8.85 9.35 3.32
N GLN A 5 -8.79 9.95 2.14
CA GLN A 5 -8.02 11.16 1.83
C GLN A 5 -6.47 11.12 1.88
N TYR A 6 -5.82 10.11 2.48
CA TYR A 6 -4.36 10.14 2.69
C TYR A 6 -3.51 9.58 1.56
N CYS A 7 -3.49 10.35 0.47
CA CYS A 7 -2.43 10.34 -0.54
C CYS A 7 -2.01 11.77 -0.95
N THR A 8 -2.30 12.77 -0.12
CA THR A 8 -1.85 14.16 -0.33
C THR A 8 -0.69 14.55 0.59
N PHE A 9 -0.39 13.78 1.63
CA PHE A 9 0.70 14.07 2.58
C PHE A 9 2.01 13.31 2.36
N SER A 10 1.97 12.32 1.47
CA SER A 10 3.16 11.70 0.94
C SER A 10 3.10 11.85 -0.57
N GLU A 11 4.21 12.06 -1.26
CA GLU A 11 4.28 12.29 -2.71
C GLU A 11 3.67 11.14 -3.58
N CYS A 12 3.03 10.14 -2.97
CA CYS A 12 2.15 9.15 -3.57
C CYS A 12 0.77 9.74 -3.89
N ARG A 13 0.51 10.13 -5.15
CA ARG A 13 -0.85 10.53 -5.57
C ARG A 13 -1.81 9.35 -5.58
N GLY A 14 -2.94 9.46 -4.88
CA GLY A 14 -4.01 8.47 -4.76
C GLY A 14 -5.34 9.04 -5.25
N THR A 15 -6.32 8.17 -5.46
CA THR A 15 -7.68 8.59 -5.80
C THR A 15 -8.36 9.29 -4.64
N GLU A 16 -9.15 10.32 -4.92
CA GLU A 16 -10.01 10.93 -3.90
C GLU A 16 -11.09 9.93 -3.47
N THR A 17 -11.30 9.85 -2.16
CA THR A 17 -12.23 8.93 -1.52
C THR A 17 -13.03 9.64 -0.44
N GLU A 18 -14.30 9.23 -0.27
CA GLU A 18 -15.19 9.75 0.77
C GLU A 18 -15.97 8.60 1.41
N TYR A 19 -16.18 8.66 2.74
CA TYR A 19 -17.08 7.75 3.44
C TYR A 19 -18.49 8.30 3.31
N ARG A 20 -19.43 7.50 2.80
CA ARG A 20 -20.84 7.85 2.78
C ARG A 20 -21.71 6.72 3.28
N GLU A 21 -22.84 7.08 3.89
CA GLU A 21 -23.91 6.15 4.23
C GLU A 21 -25.08 6.40 3.27
N PHE A 22 -25.49 5.36 2.57
CA PHE A 22 -26.68 5.37 1.74
C PHE A 22 -27.78 4.61 2.48
N ALA A 23 -28.68 5.36 3.13
CA ALA A 23 -29.54 4.84 4.18
C ALA A 23 -28.71 4.22 5.31
N ASP A 24 -28.84 2.91 5.55
CA ASP A 24 -28.10 2.14 6.55
C ASP A 24 -26.86 1.41 5.97
N GLN A 25 -26.55 1.61 4.68
CA GLN A 25 -25.43 0.94 4.04
C GLN A 25 -24.17 1.83 4.00
N PRO A 26 -23.08 1.46 4.69
CA PRO A 26 -21.81 2.16 4.61
C PRO A 26 -21.13 1.89 3.25
N ALA A 27 -20.55 2.94 2.66
CA ALA A 27 -19.89 2.88 1.37
C ALA A 27 -18.65 3.78 1.32
N ILE A 28 -17.69 3.37 0.49
CA ILE A 28 -16.55 4.20 0.09
C ILE A 28 -16.82 4.67 -1.32
N VAL A 29 -17.01 5.98 -1.47
CA VAL A 29 -17.17 6.63 -2.78
C VAL A 29 -15.78 7.00 -3.28
N VAL A 30 -15.41 6.52 -4.46
CA VAL A 30 -14.09 6.77 -5.07
C VAL A 30 -14.27 7.59 -6.34
N THR A 31 -13.63 8.76 -6.42
CA THR A 31 -13.61 9.57 -7.63
C THR A 31 -12.76 8.87 -8.69
N ARG A 32 -13.38 8.57 -9.84
CA ARG A 32 -12.69 7.91 -10.95
C ARG A 32 -11.68 8.85 -11.62
N TYR A 33 -10.40 8.51 -11.52
CA TYR A 33 -9.31 9.26 -12.16
C TYR A 33 -9.29 9.16 -13.70
N ASP A 34 -9.98 8.17 -14.28
CA ASP A 34 -10.08 7.96 -15.72
C ASP A 34 -11.30 8.68 -16.34
N ARG A 35 -11.86 9.67 -15.62
CA ARG A 35 -12.96 10.53 -16.03
C ARG A 35 -12.55 11.99 -15.83
N LEU A 36 -12.78 12.80 -16.86
CA LEU A 36 -12.59 14.25 -16.81
C LEU A 36 -13.91 14.94 -17.15
N THR A 37 -14.49 15.65 -16.19
CA THR A 37 -15.68 16.48 -16.40
C THR A 37 -15.23 17.87 -16.89
N THR A 38 -15.66 18.26 -18.08
CA THR A 38 -15.38 19.59 -18.64
C THR A 38 -16.34 20.65 -18.06
N PRO A 39 -16.03 21.96 -18.17
CA PRO A 39 -16.86 23.03 -17.59
C PRO A 39 -18.32 23.06 -18.06
N ASP A 40 -18.61 22.50 -19.24
CA ASP A 40 -19.95 22.34 -19.82
C ASP A 40 -20.71 21.10 -19.28
N GLY A 41 -20.11 20.33 -18.36
CA GLY A 41 -20.68 19.11 -17.78
C GLY A 41 -20.41 17.84 -18.59
N THR A 42 -19.72 17.92 -19.74
CA THR A 42 -19.41 16.73 -20.55
C THR A 42 -18.37 15.86 -19.84
N VAL A 43 -18.61 14.54 -19.77
CA VAL A 43 -17.66 13.58 -19.19
C VAL A 43 -16.83 12.93 -20.29
N ARG A 44 -15.53 13.24 -20.30
CA ARG A 44 -14.54 12.60 -21.17
C ARG A 44 -13.91 11.40 -20.47
N ARG A 45 -13.71 10.32 -21.21
CA ARG A 45 -13.01 9.12 -20.73
C ARG A 45 -11.53 9.22 -21.07
N ILE A 46 -10.67 8.89 -20.12
CA ILE A 46 -9.24 8.73 -20.32
C ILE A 46 -8.97 7.23 -20.43
N HIS A 47 -8.25 6.80 -21.46
CA HIS A 47 -7.91 5.38 -21.58
C HIS A 47 -6.91 5.00 -20.50
N GLN A 48 -7.11 3.83 -19.91
CA GLN A 48 -6.26 3.29 -18.87
C GLN A 48 -6.07 1.79 -19.04
N GLU A 49 -4.93 1.29 -18.58
CA GLU A 49 -4.62 -0.15 -18.55
C GLU A 49 -3.98 -0.50 -17.21
N ASP A 50 -4.43 -1.58 -16.59
CA ASP A 50 -3.70 -2.14 -15.44
C ASP A 50 -2.38 -2.79 -15.91
N LEU A 51 -1.41 -2.99 -15.01
CA LEU A 51 -0.11 -3.51 -15.44
C LEU A 51 -0.19 -4.94 -15.98
N VAL A 52 -1.17 -5.76 -15.58
CA VAL A 52 -1.35 -7.10 -16.17
C VAL A 52 -1.70 -6.96 -17.65
N GLN A 53 -2.59 -6.02 -18.00
CA GLN A 53 -2.92 -5.66 -19.38
C GLN A 53 -1.72 -5.06 -20.11
N THR A 54 -0.98 -4.13 -19.50
CA THR A 54 0.22 -3.52 -20.09
C THR A 54 1.28 -4.57 -20.46
N PHE A 55 1.37 -5.67 -19.69
CA PHE A 55 2.26 -6.79 -19.99
C PHE A 55 1.64 -7.86 -20.90
N GLY A 56 0.38 -7.71 -21.32
CA GLY A 56 -0.33 -8.67 -22.15
C GLY A 56 -0.51 -10.05 -21.49
N LEU A 57 -0.67 -10.07 -20.16
CA LEU A 57 -0.75 -11.31 -19.38
C LEU A 57 -2.19 -11.72 -19.09
N ASP A 58 -2.40 -13.01 -18.82
CA ASP A 58 -3.68 -13.52 -18.34
C ASP A 58 -4.05 -12.89 -16.98
N PRO A 59 -5.33 -12.55 -16.72
CA PRO A 59 -5.77 -11.94 -15.46
C PRO A 59 -5.39 -12.72 -14.19
N SER A 60 -5.26 -14.06 -14.27
CA SER A 60 -4.79 -14.90 -13.17
C SER A 60 -3.35 -14.62 -12.75
N LYS A 61 -2.53 -14.01 -13.63
CA LYS A 61 -1.12 -13.67 -13.40
C LYS A 61 -0.95 -12.31 -12.73
N LYS A 62 -1.85 -11.95 -11.81
CA LYS A 62 -1.78 -10.70 -11.06
C LYS A 62 -0.70 -10.70 -9.99
N TYR A 63 -0.44 -11.86 -9.35
CA TYR A 63 0.57 -12.02 -8.31
C TYR A 63 1.93 -12.41 -8.87
N GLU A 64 3.01 -11.85 -8.30
CA GLU A 64 4.39 -12.24 -8.66
C GLU A 64 4.65 -13.73 -8.37
N ALA A 65 4.10 -14.26 -7.28
CA ALA A 65 4.24 -15.67 -6.92
C ALA A 65 3.64 -16.63 -7.97
N ASP A 66 2.63 -16.17 -8.71
CA ASP A 66 1.95 -16.96 -9.75
C ASP A 66 2.53 -16.72 -11.16
N GLY A 67 3.65 -15.99 -11.26
CA GLY A 67 4.31 -15.63 -12.53
C GLY A 67 3.91 -14.26 -13.09
N GLY A 68 3.20 -13.44 -12.30
CA GLY A 68 2.95 -12.04 -12.60
C GLY A 68 4.22 -11.17 -12.51
N PRO A 69 4.16 -9.91 -12.97
CA PRO A 69 5.32 -9.03 -12.98
C PRO A 69 5.64 -8.52 -11.57
N GLY A 70 6.88 -8.74 -11.12
CA GLY A 70 7.41 -8.13 -9.90
C GLY A 70 7.95 -6.71 -10.11
N VAL A 71 8.38 -6.07 -9.02
CA VAL A 71 8.77 -4.65 -8.99
C VAL A 71 9.82 -4.29 -10.05
N ALA A 72 10.86 -5.12 -10.24
CA ALA A 72 11.92 -4.85 -11.21
C ALA A 72 11.42 -4.89 -12.67
N ARG A 73 10.53 -5.84 -13.00
CA ARG A 73 9.94 -5.96 -14.35
C ARG A 73 9.02 -4.77 -14.64
N ILE A 74 8.22 -4.37 -13.65
CA ILE A 74 7.38 -3.18 -13.73
C ILE A 74 8.23 -1.92 -13.92
N ALA A 75 9.27 -1.73 -13.11
CA ALA A 75 10.16 -0.58 -13.20
C ALA A 75 10.82 -0.44 -14.59
N ALA A 76 11.25 -1.56 -15.20
CA ALA A 76 11.78 -1.55 -16.56
C ALA A 76 10.75 -1.11 -17.61
N ARG A 77 9.48 -1.51 -17.43
CA ARG A 77 8.38 -1.06 -18.30
C ARG A 77 8.10 0.43 -18.13
N LEU A 78 8.03 0.92 -16.88
CA LEU A 78 7.82 2.35 -16.62
C LEU A 78 8.92 3.19 -17.27
N ARG A 79 10.20 2.85 -17.04
CA ARG A 79 11.33 3.57 -17.65
C ARG A 79 11.30 3.66 -19.18
N SER A 80 10.68 2.70 -19.85
CA SER A 80 10.67 2.65 -21.32
C SER A 80 9.39 3.19 -21.95
N ALA A 81 8.29 3.30 -21.19
CA ALA A 81 6.96 3.55 -21.74
C ALA A 81 6.23 4.74 -21.10
N THR A 82 6.75 5.33 -20.02
CA THR A 82 6.08 6.41 -19.29
C THR A 82 6.93 7.67 -19.18
N ASP A 83 6.37 8.71 -18.57
CA ASP A 83 7.12 9.89 -18.14
C ASP A 83 8.14 9.58 -17.01
N ASP A 84 9.07 10.52 -16.80
CA ASP A 84 10.21 10.36 -15.89
C ASP A 84 9.82 10.17 -14.41
N ASP A 85 8.65 10.69 -14.03
CA ASP A 85 8.14 10.67 -12.65
C ASP A 85 7.45 9.35 -12.27
N SER A 86 6.93 8.60 -13.26
CA SER A 86 6.15 7.39 -13.02
C SER A 86 6.92 6.29 -12.27
N LEU A 87 8.22 6.15 -12.52
CA LEU A 87 9.04 5.18 -11.80
C LEU A 87 9.15 5.54 -10.31
N ASP A 88 9.47 6.80 -10.00
CA ASP A 88 9.60 7.27 -8.62
C ASP A 88 8.27 7.10 -7.86
N ARG A 89 7.15 7.50 -8.50
CA ARG A 89 5.80 7.28 -7.96
C ARG A 89 5.49 5.82 -7.69
N PHE A 90 5.85 4.91 -8.59
CA PHE A 90 5.64 3.48 -8.38
C PHE A 90 6.49 2.93 -7.22
N VAL A 91 7.76 3.31 -7.12
CA VAL A 91 8.63 2.88 -6.03
C VAL A 91 8.13 3.39 -4.68
N ARG A 92 7.68 4.64 -4.61
CA ARG A 92 7.04 5.19 -3.41
C ARG A 92 5.74 4.49 -3.06
N ALA A 93 4.95 4.08 -4.04
CA ALA A 93 3.76 3.27 -3.81
C ALA A 93 4.09 1.89 -3.24
N VAL A 94 5.16 1.24 -3.71
CA VAL A 94 5.65 -0.04 -3.14
C VAL A 94 6.06 0.16 -1.68
N ILE A 95 6.79 1.23 -1.37
CA ILE A 95 7.19 1.56 0.01
C ILE A 95 5.96 1.85 0.88
N GLY A 96 5.03 2.67 0.39
CA GLY A 96 3.82 3.05 1.13
C GLY A 96 2.93 1.85 1.44
N ASN A 97 2.70 0.97 0.46
CA ASN A 97 1.98 -0.29 0.69
C ASN A 97 2.68 -1.17 1.73
N TYR A 98 4.01 -1.23 1.72
CA TYR A 98 4.75 -1.98 2.75
C TYR A 98 4.55 -1.40 4.16
N VAL A 99 4.72 -0.09 4.33
CA VAL A 99 4.58 0.58 5.65
C VAL A 99 3.14 0.50 6.17
N LEU A 100 2.14 0.60 5.27
CA LEU A 100 0.74 0.46 5.62
C LEU A 100 0.36 -1.00 5.98
N GLY A 101 1.23 -1.97 5.69
CA GLY A 101 0.92 -3.38 5.85
C GLY A 101 -0.13 -3.87 4.85
N ALA A 102 -0.09 -3.37 3.61
CA ALA A 102 -1.02 -3.72 2.54
C ALA A 102 -0.54 -4.98 1.80
N PRO A 103 -1.19 -6.14 1.99
CA PRO A 103 -0.69 -7.42 1.48
C PRO A 103 -0.96 -7.62 -0.01
N ASP A 104 -2.00 -6.97 -0.54
CA ASP A 104 -2.57 -7.29 -1.87
C ASP A 104 -2.17 -6.30 -2.97
N ALA A 105 -1.06 -5.56 -2.79
CA ALA A 105 -0.56 -4.61 -3.77
C ALA A 105 0.11 -5.31 -4.98
N HIS A 106 -0.71 -6.00 -5.77
CA HIS A 106 -0.32 -6.81 -6.93
C HIS A 106 -0.41 -6.01 -8.25
N ALA A 107 0.00 -6.60 -9.38
CA ALA A 107 0.13 -5.88 -10.64
C ALA A 107 -1.16 -5.20 -11.15
N LYS A 108 -2.35 -5.75 -10.83
CA LYS A 108 -3.63 -5.11 -11.21
C LYS A 108 -3.98 -3.85 -10.40
N ASN A 109 -3.29 -3.59 -9.29
CA ASN A 109 -3.53 -2.41 -8.43
C ASN A 109 -2.65 -1.22 -8.83
N TYR A 110 -2.04 -1.32 -10.00
CA TYR A 110 -1.28 -0.27 -10.65
C TYR A 110 -1.77 -0.17 -12.09
N SER A 111 -2.06 1.05 -12.54
CA SER A 111 -2.50 1.32 -13.91
C SER A 111 -1.69 2.43 -14.56
N LEU A 112 -1.66 2.43 -15.89
CA LEU A 112 -1.14 3.51 -16.71
C LEU A 112 -2.31 4.25 -17.36
N LEU A 113 -2.26 5.57 -17.31
CA LEU A 113 -3.09 6.46 -18.12
C LEU A 113 -2.42 6.68 -19.46
N LEU A 114 -3.14 6.43 -20.56
CA LEU A 114 -2.65 6.68 -21.92
C LEU A 114 -3.15 8.05 -22.39
N VAL A 115 -2.26 9.03 -22.41
CA VAL A 115 -2.57 10.43 -22.73
C VAL A 115 -1.78 10.87 -23.95
N GLY A 116 -2.43 10.80 -25.11
CA GLY A 116 -1.76 11.08 -26.40
C GLY A 116 -0.61 10.08 -26.64
N PRO A 117 0.61 10.54 -26.95
CA PRO A 117 1.76 9.67 -27.19
C PRO A 117 2.47 9.19 -25.92
N THR A 118 2.04 9.62 -24.73
CA THR A 118 2.73 9.36 -23.46
C THR A 118 1.84 8.56 -22.51
N ALA A 119 2.42 7.59 -21.80
CA ALA A 119 1.76 6.94 -20.68
C ALA A 119 2.24 7.54 -19.35
N ARG A 120 1.38 7.54 -18.33
CA ARG A 120 1.72 8.02 -16.99
C ARG A 120 1.12 7.12 -15.93
N MET A 121 1.81 6.94 -14.82
CA MET A 121 1.29 6.19 -13.69
C MET A 121 -0.02 6.83 -13.18
N ALA A 122 -1.09 6.04 -13.14
CA ALA A 122 -2.36 6.46 -12.56
C ALA A 122 -2.21 6.77 -11.06
N PRO A 123 -3.11 7.55 -10.45
CA PRO A 123 -3.21 7.62 -9.00
C PRO A 123 -3.38 6.21 -8.40
N LEU A 124 -2.88 6.01 -7.18
CA LEU A 124 -3.08 4.76 -6.44
C LEU A 124 -4.55 4.55 -6.11
N TYR A 125 -5.00 3.31 -6.26
CA TYR A 125 -6.33 2.81 -5.92
C TYR A 125 -6.19 1.44 -5.28
N ASP A 126 -7.25 0.96 -4.63
CA ASP A 126 -7.30 -0.36 -3.99
C ASP A 126 -6.11 -0.61 -3.04
N VAL A 127 -5.87 0.37 -2.17
CA VAL A 127 -4.87 0.30 -1.10
C VAL A 127 -5.61 0.00 0.20
N ALA A 128 -5.29 -1.14 0.80
CA ALA A 128 -5.93 -1.62 2.00
C ALA A 128 -4.92 -2.32 2.91
N THR A 129 -4.86 -1.89 4.17
CA THR A 129 -4.07 -2.60 5.18
C THR A 129 -4.66 -3.97 5.50
N GLY A 130 -3.78 -4.96 5.63
CA GLY A 130 -4.09 -6.29 6.16
C GLY A 130 -3.68 -6.45 7.63
N LEU A 131 -3.37 -5.36 8.35
CA LEU A 131 -3.01 -5.42 9.78
C LEU A 131 -4.25 -5.56 10.69
N ILE A 132 -5.18 -6.42 10.28
CA ILE A 132 -6.44 -6.71 10.97
C ILE A 132 -6.37 -8.15 11.45
N ALA A 133 -6.57 -8.36 12.75
CA ALA A 133 -6.53 -9.69 13.33
C ALA A 133 -7.81 -10.50 13.00
N ASP A 134 -7.65 -11.81 12.84
CA ASP A 134 -8.77 -12.74 12.79
C ASP A 134 -9.43 -12.91 14.18
N SER A 135 -10.50 -13.71 14.25
CA SER A 135 -11.20 -13.97 15.52
C SER A 135 -10.34 -14.68 16.59
N ALA A 136 -9.18 -15.23 16.20
CA ALA A 136 -8.22 -15.86 17.10
C ALA A 136 -7.06 -14.91 17.46
N GLY A 137 -7.13 -13.62 17.07
CA GLY A 137 -6.10 -12.62 17.35
C GLY A 137 -4.87 -12.71 16.44
N ARG A 138 -4.91 -13.54 15.38
CA ARG A 138 -3.77 -13.74 14.46
C ARG A 138 -3.83 -12.79 13.28
N LEU A 139 -2.69 -12.46 12.69
CA LEU A 139 -2.62 -11.66 11.47
C LEU A 139 -2.48 -12.59 10.25
N PRO A 140 -3.56 -12.85 9.48
CA PRO A 140 -3.49 -13.84 8.40
C PRO A 140 -2.69 -13.34 7.19
N TRP A 141 -2.58 -12.02 7.01
CA TRP A 141 -1.88 -11.41 5.88
C TRP A 141 -0.52 -10.83 6.29
N THR A 142 0.53 -11.64 6.17
CA THR A 142 1.86 -11.32 6.73
C THR A 142 2.91 -10.93 5.70
N ARG A 143 2.53 -10.89 4.41
CA ARG A 143 3.45 -10.73 3.28
C ARG A 143 2.93 -9.74 2.26
N THR A 144 3.84 -9.04 1.59
CA THR A 144 3.56 -8.26 0.38
C THR A 144 3.35 -9.15 -0.84
N ALA A 145 2.47 -8.73 -1.76
CA ALA A 145 2.23 -9.40 -3.04
C ALA A 145 3.48 -9.41 -3.95
N MET A 146 4.29 -8.34 -3.91
CA MET A 146 5.55 -8.24 -4.64
C MET A 146 6.75 -8.21 -3.69
N SER A 147 7.83 -8.86 -4.10
CA SER A 147 9.10 -8.96 -3.40
C SER A 147 9.82 -7.61 -3.32
N ILE A 148 10.25 -7.24 -2.13
CA ILE A 148 11.05 -6.05 -1.88
C ILE A 148 12.49 -6.51 -1.66
N GLY A 149 13.26 -6.46 -2.75
CA GLY A 149 14.63 -6.95 -2.76
C GLY A 149 14.72 -8.32 -2.10
N GLY A 150 13.90 -9.28 -2.52
CA GLY A 150 13.89 -10.69 -2.11
C GLY A 150 13.23 -11.02 -0.76
N GLU A 151 12.69 -10.04 -0.03
CA GLU A 151 11.89 -10.28 1.17
C GLU A 151 10.43 -9.83 0.93
N ARG A 152 9.48 -10.49 1.59
CA ARG A 152 8.05 -10.18 1.51
C ARG A 152 7.40 -9.98 2.87
N ARG A 153 7.98 -10.49 3.96
CA ARG A 153 7.37 -10.43 5.28
C ARG A 153 7.39 -9.02 5.86
N PHE A 154 6.24 -8.57 6.36
CA PHE A 154 6.15 -7.31 7.07
C PHE A 154 7.05 -7.33 8.31
N GLY A 155 7.82 -6.25 8.50
CA GLY A 155 8.78 -6.10 9.60
C GLY A 155 10.13 -6.81 9.40
N GLU A 156 10.34 -7.49 8.27
CA GLU A 156 11.58 -8.21 7.96
C GLU A 156 12.38 -7.63 6.77
N VAL A 157 11.83 -6.61 6.11
CA VAL A 157 12.54 -5.81 5.10
C VAL A 157 13.45 -4.81 5.83
N GLU A 158 14.72 -4.77 5.43
CA GLU A 158 15.83 -4.07 6.11
C GLU A 158 16.61 -3.28 5.05
N ALA A 159 17.59 -2.46 5.46
CA ALA A 159 18.41 -1.64 4.56
C ALA A 159 18.88 -2.39 3.29
N LYS A 160 19.51 -3.56 3.47
CA LYS A 160 20.00 -4.39 2.35
C LYS A 160 18.93 -4.78 1.33
N HIS A 161 17.68 -4.95 1.77
CA HIS A 161 16.57 -5.32 0.91
C HIS A 161 16.12 -4.11 0.08
N TRP A 162 16.02 -2.94 0.70
CA TRP A 162 15.73 -1.67 0.01
C TRP A 162 16.84 -1.28 -0.98
N GLU A 163 18.10 -1.45 -0.60
CA GLU A 163 19.23 -1.20 -1.50
C GLU A 163 19.25 -2.18 -2.69
N ARG A 164 18.92 -3.46 -2.45
CA ARG A 164 18.78 -4.45 -3.52
C ARG A 164 17.62 -4.08 -4.45
N LEU A 165 16.49 -3.61 -3.90
CA LEU A 165 15.39 -3.10 -4.70
C LEU A 165 15.84 -1.91 -5.55
N ALA A 166 16.47 -0.89 -4.95
CA ALA A 166 16.95 0.30 -5.62
C ALA A 166 17.83 -0.02 -6.83
N ARG A 167 18.84 -0.89 -6.63
CA ARG A 167 19.69 -1.39 -7.72
C ARG A 167 18.90 -2.11 -8.81
N ALA A 168 17.93 -2.94 -8.45
CA ALA A 168 17.11 -3.69 -9.41
C ALA A 168 16.19 -2.79 -10.25
N VAL A 169 15.72 -1.67 -9.68
CA VAL A 169 14.87 -0.70 -10.41
C VAL A 169 15.66 0.40 -11.12
N GLY A 170 16.96 0.51 -10.84
CA GLY A 170 17.86 1.51 -11.44
C GLY A 170 17.83 2.87 -10.75
N LEU A 171 17.53 2.91 -9.45
CA LEU A 171 17.53 4.12 -8.63
C LEU A 171 18.71 4.14 -7.66
N ASP A 172 19.07 5.33 -7.20
CA ASP A 172 20.06 5.52 -6.14
C ASP A 172 19.57 4.89 -4.82
N PRO A 173 20.34 3.99 -4.18
CA PRO A 173 19.96 3.40 -2.90
C PRO A 173 19.67 4.43 -1.80
N GLU A 174 20.40 5.55 -1.72
CA GLU A 174 20.14 6.54 -0.67
C GLU A 174 18.85 7.33 -0.94
N GLN A 175 18.54 7.64 -2.21
CA GLN A 175 17.23 8.17 -2.59
C GLN A 175 16.09 7.26 -2.11
N VAL A 176 16.19 5.95 -2.35
CA VAL A 176 15.16 4.99 -1.90
C VAL A 176 15.09 4.91 -0.38
N ARG A 177 16.23 4.85 0.33
CA ARG A 177 16.25 4.85 1.81
C ARG A 177 15.63 6.12 2.38
N ARG A 178 15.90 7.28 1.79
CA ARG A 178 15.26 8.56 2.17
C ARG A 178 13.75 8.51 2.00
N ALA A 179 13.25 7.98 0.87
CA ALA A 179 11.81 7.80 0.66
C ALA A 179 11.20 6.83 1.69
N VAL A 180 11.90 5.74 2.05
CA VAL A 180 11.46 4.84 3.13
C VAL A 180 11.37 5.57 4.46
N ARG A 181 12.38 6.37 4.85
CA ARG A 181 12.33 7.16 6.09
C ARG A 181 11.16 8.13 6.10
N GLN A 182 10.97 8.86 5.00
CA GLN A 182 9.89 9.85 4.86
C GLN A 182 8.52 9.19 4.99
N LEU A 183 8.27 8.12 4.24
CA LEU A 183 6.98 7.43 4.24
C LEU A 183 6.71 6.69 5.57
N ALA A 184 7.72 6.06 6.16
CA ALA A 184 7.59 5.43 7.46
C ALA A 184 7.27 6.45 8.57
N ALA A 185 7.80 7.68 8.47
CA ALA A 185 7.47 8.74 9.43
C ALA A 185 6.05 9.29 9.24
N SER A 186 5.61 9.53 7.99
CA SER A 186 4.35 10.25 7.73
C SER A 186 3.10 9.39 7.64
N ILE A 187 3.20 8.11 7.26
CA ILE A 187 2.02 7.24 7.08
C ILE A 187 1.21 7.04 8.37
N PRO A 188 1.81 6.78 9.54
CA PRO A 188 1.04 6.62 10.78
C PRO A 188 0.23 7.87 11.15
N GLU A 189 0.85 9.06 11.04
CA GLU A 189 0.19 10.34 11.30
C GLU A 189 -0.97 10.54 10.32
N GLY A 190 -0.71 10.32 9.03
CA GLY A 190 -1.74 10.48 8.03
C GLY A 190 -2.90 9.49 8.15
N PHE A 191 -2.62 8.25 8.55
CA PHE A 191 -3.67 7.29 8.85
C PHE A 191 -4.50 7.73 10.07
N ALA A 192 -3.87 8.30 11.11
CA ALA A 192 -4.57 8.81 12.28
C ALA A 192 -5.52 9.96 11.92
N ASP A 193 -5.06 10.91 11.11
CA ASP A 193 -5.87 12.02 10.61
C ASP A 193 -7.07 11.53 9.78
N ALA A 194 -6.85 10.60 8.85
CA ALA A 194 -7.92 9.97 8.07
C ALA A 194 -9.00 9.31 8.96
N VAL A 195 -8.58 8.65 10.04
CA VAL A 195 -9.48 8.00 11.00
C VAL A 195 -10.19 9.03 11.90
N ALA A 196 -9.60 10.22 12.10
CA ALA A 196 -10.22 11.31 12.84
C ALA A 196 -11.31 12.03 12.02
N GLU A 197 -11.20 12.06 10.69
CA GLU A 197 -12.22 12.60 9.78
C GLU A 197 -13.47 11.72 9.67
N LEU A 198 -13.40 10.45 10.08
CA LEU A 198 -14.53 9.54 10.06
C LEU A 198 -15.64 9.96 11.03
N PRO A 199 -16.92 9.86 10.63
CA PRO A 199 -18.03 9.99 11.57
C PRO A 199 -17.86 9.03 12.76
N PRO A 200 -18.21 9.44 13.99
CA PRO A 200 -18.08 8.57 15.17
C PRO A 200 -18.81 7.23 15.06
N ARG A 201 -19.87 7.16 14.23
CA ARG A 201 -20.67 5.96 13.98
C ARG A 201 -20.21 5.15 12.77
N ALA A 202 -19.17 5.60 12.05
CA ALA A 202 -18.70 4.91 10.88
C ALA A 202 -18.23 3.49 11.23
N VAL A 203 -18.69 2.53 10.44
CA VAL A 203 -18.41 1.12 10.68
C VAL A 203 -16.90 0.88 10.68
N GLY A 204 -16.40 0.27 11.76
CA GLY A 204 -14.98 -0.05 11.92
C GLY A 204 -14.08 1.10 12.39
N ALA A 205 -14.59 2.33 12.59
CA ALA A 205 -13.77 3.47 13.02
C ALA A 205 -13.01 3.20 14.33
N THR A 206 -13.65 2.54 15.31
CA THR A 206 -13.01 2.12 16.56
C THR A 206 -11.89 1.11 16.31
N MET A 207 -12.12 0.08 15.50
CA MET A 207 -11.09 -0.92 15.16
C MET A 207 -9.91 -0.28 14.41
N LEU A 208 -10.18 0.67 13.51
CA LEU A 208 -9.12 1.40 12.81
C LEU A 208 -8.24 2.21 13.78
N ARG A 209 -8.86 2.86 14.77
CA ARG A 209 -8.19 3.70 15.77
C ARG A 209 -7.44 2.90 16.82
N GLU A 210 -8.08 1.88 17.39
CA GLU A 210 -7.60 1.15 18.56
C GLU A 210 -6.71 -0.04 18.18
N ASP A 211 -6.95 -0.68 17.03
CA ASP A 211 -6.24 -1.90 16.64
C ASP A 211 -5.27 -1.68 15.47
N VAL A 212 -5.74 -1.02 14.40
CA VAL A 212 -4.98 -0.94 13.14
C VAL A 212 -3.91 0.15 13.19
N LEU A 213 -4.25 1.35 13.66
CA LEU A 213 -3.30 2.47 13.75
C LEU A 213 -2.06 2.11 14.60
N PRO A 214 -2.18 1.51 15.80
CA PRO A 214 -1.00 1.08 16.56
C PRO A 214 -0.12 0.06 15.81
N ARG A 215 -0.72 -0.86 15.05
CA ARG A 215 0.04 -1.84 14.24
C ARG A 215 0.77 -1.19 13.06
N ILE A 216 0.14 -0.23 12.38
CA ILE A 216 0.79 0.58 11.34
C ILE A 216 1.96 1.36 11.94
N ALA A 217 1.76 2.02 13.09
CA ALA A 217 2.82 2.75 13.78
C ALA A 217 3.97 1.84 14.21
N ALA A 218 3.68 0.63 14.70
CA ALA A 218 4.68 -0.37 15.03
C ALA A 218 5.47 -0.84 13.79
N LEU A 219 4.80 -1.08 12.66
CA LEU A 219 5.45 -1.49 11.40
C LEU A 219 6.32 -0.36 10.82
N ALA A 220 5.84 0.89 10.88
CA ALA A 220 6.60 2.07 10.54
C ALA A 220 7.88 2.20 11.39
N LYS A 221 7.75 2.11 12.73
CA LYS A 221 8.89 2.12 13.65
C LYS A 221 9.87 1.00 13.35
N ARG A 222 9.37 -0.22 13.13
CA ARG A 222 10.19 -1.37 12.76
C ARG A 222 10.94 -1.14 11.44
N THR A 223 10.28 -0.53 10.46
CA THR A 223 10.88 -0.19 9.16
C THR A 223 12.03 0.81 9.33
N LEU A 224 11.83 1.85 10.15
CA LEU A 224 12.89 2.82 10.48
C LEU A 224 14.08 2.14 11.17
N THR A 225 13.84 1.34 12.21
CA THR A 225 14.92 0.59 12.88
C THR A 225 15.66 -0.34 11.92
N GLY A 226 14.93 -1.00 11.01
CA GLY A 226 15.49 -1.89 9.99
C GLY A 226 16.39 -1.21 8.95
N LEU A 227 16.35 0.14 8.84
CA LEU A 227 17.27 0.90 8.00
C LEU A 227 18.65 1.10 8.63
N ASP A 228 18.74 0.98 9.96
CA ASP A 228 19.95 1.28 10.73
C ASP A 228 20.52 0.02 11.40
N CYS A 229 19.68 -0.94 11.78
CA CYS A 229 20.08 -2.17 12.47
C CYS A 229 19.37 -3.39 11.86
N SER A 230 20.11 -4.51 11.75
CA SER A 230 19.48 -5.78 11.37
C SER A 230 18.96 -6.48 12.62
N ALA A 231 17.76 -7.06 12.50
CA ALA A 231 17.19 -7.93 13.51
C ALA A 231 17.53 -9.41 13.28
N ARG A 232 18.44 -9.69 12.34
CA ARG A 232 18.84 -11.05 11.99
C ARG A 232 20.14 -11.40 12.70
N GLU A 233 20.11 -12.48 13.45
CA GLU A 233 21.30 -13.10 14.03
C GLU A 233 21.73 -14.27 13.13
N ALA A 234 22.99 -14.28 12.70
CA ALA A 234 23.51 -15.26 11.74
C ALA A 234 22.60 -15.44 10.48
N GLY A 235 21.96 -14.36 10.02
CA GLY A 235 21.08 -14.34 8.86
C GLY A 235 19.63 -14.78 9.11
N ARG A 236 19.27 -15.17 10.34
CA ARG A 236 17.91 -15.63 10.71
C ARG A 236 17.21 -14.61 11.60
N VAL A 237 15.91 -14.43 11.38
CA VAL A 237 15.04 -13.67 12.29
C VAL A 237 14.73 -14.56 13.48
N THR A 238 15.15 -14.15 14.68
CA THR A 238 14.97 -14.91 15.92
C THR A 238 13.62 -14.65 16.58
N ARG A 239 13.03 -13.46 16.34
CA ARG A 239 11.67 -13.09 16.77
C ARG A 239 10.91 -12.44 15.60
N PRO A 240 9.94 -13.13 14.99
CA PRO A 240 9.16 -12.58 13.89
C PRO A 240 8.31 -11.39 14.36
N PHE A 241 8.43 -10.28 13.65
CA PHE A 241 7.73 -9.03 13.99
C PHE A 241 6.19 -9.20 14.04
N VAL A 242 5.62 -10.00 13.13
CA VAL A 242 4.17 -10.25 13.12
C VAL A 242 3.70 -10.90 14.41
N SER A 243 4.47 -11.83 14.97
CA SER A 243 4.14 -12.46 16.25
C SER A 243 4.15 -11.46 17.41
N GLU A 244 4.97 -10.41 17.34
CA GLU A 244 4.94 -9.32 18.32
C GLU A 244 3.64 -8.51 18.20
N LEU A 245 3.15 -8.24 16.98
CA LEU A 245 1.89 -7.52 16.75
C LEU A 245 0.65 -8.30 17.23
N GLU A 246 0.65 -9.62 17.11
CA GLU A 246 -0.44 -10.48 17.57
C GLU A 246 -0.60 -10.39 19.11
N THR A 247 0.50 -10.27 19.84
CA THR A 247 0.46 -10.13 21.31
C THR A 247 0.00 -8.76 21.81
N GLN A 248 0.09 -7.71 20.98
CA GLN A 248 -0.29 -6.34 21.35
C GLN A 248 -1.80 -6.09 21.33
N GLY A 249 -2.60 -6.95 20.66
CA GLY A 249 -4.06 -6.80 20.53
C GLY A 249 -4.92 -7.57 21.56
N SER A 250 -4.30 -8.22 22.55
CA SER A 250 -4.98 -9.19 23.44
C SER A 250 -5.64 -8.59 24.70
N THR A 251 -5.91 -7.27 24.75
CA THR A 251 -6.46 -6.61 25.95
C THR A 251 -7.94 -6.24 25.87
N GLY A 252 -8.68 -6.68 24.83
CA GLY A 252 -10.13 -6.45 24.71
C GLY A 252 -10.96 -7.73 24.89
N PRO A 253 -12.17 -7.67 25.50
CA PRO A 253 -13.02 -8.85 25.68
C PRO A 253 -13.43 -9.44 24.32
N GLU A 254 -13.61 -10.77 24.25
CA GLU A 254 -14.08 -11.51 23.07
C GLU A 254 -15.27 -10.80 22.40
N ARG A 255 -15.02 -10.10 21.29
CA ARG A 255 -16.09 -9.46 20.51
C ARG A 255 -16.58 -10.47 19.47
N ARG A 256 -17.70 -11.11 19.78
CA ARG A 256 -18.51 -11.87 18.81
C ARG A 256 -18.88 -10.94 17.66
N TRP A 257 -18.65 -11.42 16.45
CA TRP A 257 -19.29 -10.88 15.26
C TRP A 257 -20.78 -11.20 15.35
N ASP A 258 -21.61 -10.24 15.76
CA ASP A 258 -23.05 -10.36 15.59
C ASP A 258 -23.36 -10.15 14.11
N SER A 259 -23.53 -11.26 13.40
CA SER A 259 -24.14 -11.28 12.08
C SER A 259 -25.62 -10.95 12.22
N ARG A 260 -26.00 -9.72 11.88
CA ARG A 260 -27.36 -9.37 11.47
C ARG A 260 -27.30 -8.47 10.25
#